data_AF-A0A356AMC8-F1
#
_entry.id   AF-A0A356AMC8-F1
#
_cell.length_a   1.000
_cell.length_b   1.000
_cell.length_c   1.000
_cell.angle_alpha   90.00
_cell.angle_beta   90.00
_cell.angle_gamma   90.00
#
_symmetry.space_group_name_H-M   'P 1'
#
loop_
_entity.id
_entity.type
_entity.pdbx_description
1 polymer ?
#
loop_
_entity_poly.entity_id
_entity_poly.type
_entity_poly.pdbx_seq_one_letter_code
_entity_poly.pdbx_strand_id
1 'polypeptide(L)'
;MQKEEVKPYWDLLEKQKAALFGKRLFDIVVSALILLILSPLFLLLALAVKLDSRGPVFYRQVRVGRYGQDFKIFKFRTMVQDA
;
A
#
# COMPACT_ATOMS: atom_id res chain seq x y z
N MET A 1 -7.17 -5.54 21.63
CA MET A 1 -7.54 -6.65 22.52
C MET A 1 -6.83 -7.91 22.03
N GLN A 2 -5.70 -8.28 22.64
CA GLN A 2 -5.04 -9.57 22.37
C GLN A 2 -5.82 -10.66 23.10
N LYS A 3 -6.72 -11.34 22.39
CA LYS A 3 -7.41 -12.53 22.91
C LYS A 3 -6.41 -13.69 23.01
N GLU A 4 -6.55 -14.56 24.01
CA GLU A 4 -5.63 -15.70 24.20
C GLU A 4 -5.57 -16.62 22.98
N GLU A 5 -6.64 -16.65 22.19
CA GLU A 5 -6.78 -17.38 20.92
C GLU A 5 -5.71 -17.02 19.87
N VAL A 6 -5.16 -15.79 19.89
CA VAL A 6 -4.14 -15.35 18.91
C VAL A 6 -2.70 -15.47 19.43
N LYS A 7 -2.47 -15.84 20.70
CA LYS A 7 -1.12 -16.05 21.27
C LYS A 7 -0.18 -16.89 20.38
N PRO A 8 -0.57 -18.07 19.85
CA PRO A 8 0.33 -18.88 19.02
C PRO A 8 0.76 -18.17 17.73
N TYR A 9 -0.05 -17.27 17.18
CA TYR A 9 0.33 -16.46 16.02
C TYR A 9 1.46 -15.47 16.34
N TRP A 10 1.38 -14.85 17.51
CA TRP A 10 2.42 -13.92 17.98
C TRP A 10 3.75 -14.64 18.20
N ASP A 11 3.73 -15.83 18.79
CA ASP A 11 4.94 -16.63 19.02
C ASP A 11 5.63 -17.04 17.70
N LEU A 12 4.83 -17.36 16.67
CA LEU A 12 5.35 -17.65 15.33
C LEU A 12 5.99 -16.41 14.70
N LEU A 13 5.35 -15.24 14.82
CA LEU A 13 5.92 -13.97 14.36
C LEU A 13 7.21 -13.63 15.12
N GLU A 14 7.28 -13.91 16.41
CA GLU A 14 8.48 -13.66 17.22
C GLU A 14 9.66 -14.49 16.73
N LYS A 15 9.46 -15.79 16.49
CA LYS A 15 10.48 -16.68 15.94
C LYS A 15 10.97 -16.23 14.56
N GLN A 16 10.13 -15.56 13.78
CA GLN A 16 10.44 -15.07 12.44
C GLN A 16 10.84 -13.58 12.40
N LYS A 17 11.06 -12.91 13.54
CA LYS A 17 11.40 -11.47 13.60
C LYS A 17 12.56 -11.09 12.67
N ALA A 18 13.63 -11.88 12.63
CA ALA A 18 14.78 -11.66 11.74
C ALA A 18 14.39 -11.75 10.25
N ALA A 19 13.63 -12.76 9.86
CA ALA A 19 13.13 -12.90 8.48
C ALA A 19 12.16 -11.78 8.10
N LEU A 20 11.31 -11.34 9.04
CA LEU A 20 10.39 -10.21 8.84
C LEU A 20 11.14 -8.88 8.66
N PHE A 21 12.27 -8.69 9.34
CA PHE A 21 13.13 -7.53 9.15
C PHE A 21 13.77 -7.53 7.77
N GLY A 22 14.35 -8.67 7.34
CA GLY A 22 14.88 -8.83 5.99
C GLY A 22 13.83 -8.60 4.90
N LYS A 23 12.62 -9.16 5.10
CA LYS A 23 11.47 -8.90 4.23
C LYS A 23 11.12 -7.42 4.16
N ARG A 24 11.14 -6.70 5.28
CA ARG A 24 10.84 -5.26 5.29
C ARG A 24 11.85 -4.46 4.48
N LEU A 25 13.14 -4.78 4.59
CA LEU A 25 14.19 -4.13 3.80
C LEU A 25 14.01 -4.44 2.30
N PHE A 26 13.76 -5.71 1.97
CA PHE A 26 13.48 -6.14 0.60
C PHE A 26 12.26 -5.40 0.02
N ASP A 27 11.14 -5.38 0.74
CA ASP A 27 9.91 -4.70 0.31
C ASP A 27 10.18 -3.22 0.02
N ILE A 28 10.97 -2.51 0.85
CA ILE A 28 11.31 -1.10 0.64
C ILE A 28 12.21 -0.93 -0.60
N VAL A 29 13.29 -1.71 -0.72
CA VAL A 29 14.25 -1.57 -1.83
C VAL A 29 13.58 -1.90 -3.16
N VAL A 30 12.88 -3.02 -3.23
CA VAL A 30 12.21 -3.47 -4.45
C VAL A 30 11.06 -2.54 -4.83
N SER A 31 10.25 -2.11 -3.87
CA SER A 31 9.18 -1.14 -4.17
C SER A 31 9.74 0.19 -4.67
N ALA A 32 10.83 0.70 -4.09
CA ALA A 32 11.47 1.94 -4.56
C ALA A 32 12.01 1.79 -5.99
N LEU A 33 12.67 0.67 -6.30
CA LEU A 33 13.19 0.39 -7.65
C LEU A 33 12.06 0.29 -8.68
N ILE A 34 11.00 -0.45 -8.36
CA ILE A 34 9.84 -0.59 -9.24
C ILE A 34 9.14 0.76 -9.45
N LEU A 35 8.98 1.57 -8.40
CA LEU A 35 8.40 2.91 -8.50
C LEU A 35 9.25 3.83 -9.40
N LEU A 36 10.57 3.74 -9.32
CA LEU A 36 11.47 4.53 -10.16
C LEU A 36 11.35 4.11 -11.64
N ILE A 37 11.37 2.80 -11.92
CA ILE A 37 11.24 2.26 -13.27
C ILE A 37 9.86 2.60 -13.88
N LEU A 38 8.79 2.49 -13.09
CA LEU A 38 7.42 2.77 -13.53
C LEU A 38 7.04 4.26 -13.44
N SER A 39 7.89 5.12 -12.88
CA SER A 39 7.61 6.54 -12.74
C SER A 39 7.21 7.25 -14.05
N PRO A 40 7.85 7.02 -15.22
CA PRO A 40 7.39 7.63 -16.48
C PRO A 40 5.99 7.16 -16.87
N LEU A 41 5.67 5.88 -16.69
CA LEU A 41 4.34 5.35 -16.98
C LEU A 41 3.28 5.94 -16.04
N PHE A 42 3.58 6.05 -14.75
CA PHE A 42 2.69 6.67 -13.77
C PHE A 42 2.44 8.15 -14.05
N LEU A 43 3.43 8.86 -14.59
CA LEU A 43 3.28 10.25 -15.00
C LEU A 43 2.33 10.38 -16.20
N LEU A 44 2.46 9.50 -17.20
CA LEU A 44 1.53 9.45 -18.34
C LEU A 44 0.10 9.13 -17.89
N LEU A 45 -0.06 8.15 -17.00
CA LEU A 45 -1.38 7.82 -16.43
C LEU A 45 -1.95 8.98 -15.61
N ALA A 46 -1.12 9.68 -14.84
CA ALA A 46 -1.55 10.83 -14.07
C ALA A 46 -2.06 11.97 -14.97
N LEU A 47 -1.40 12.21 -16.11
CA LEU A 47 -1.85 13.17 -17.11
C LEU A 47 -3.18 12.73 -17.72
N ALA A 48 -3.30 11.47 -18.14
CA ALA A 48 -4.53 10.92 -18.71
C ALA A 48 -5.73 11.08 -17.76
N VAL A 49 -5.57 10.72 -16.48
CA VAL A 49 -6.63 10.85 -15.46
C VAL A 49 -7.04 12.31 -15.22
N LYS A 50 -6.09 13.25 -15.33
CA LYS A 50 -6.34 14.68 -15.12
C LYS A 50 -7.00 15.35 -16.33
N LEU A 51 -6.74 14.85 -17.53
CA LEU A 51 -7.41 15.29 -18.75
C LEU A 51 -8.84 14.74 -18.85
N ASP A 52 -9.08 13.53 -18.35
CA ASP A 52 -10.40 12.87 -18.38
C ASP A 52 -11.45 13.57 -17.49
N SER A 53 -11.10 13.95 -16.26
CA SER A 53 -12.03 14.66 -15.36
C SER A 53 -11.32 15.59 -14.37
N ARG A 54 -12.00 16.68 -13.97
CA ARG A 54 -11.48 17.60 -12.94
C ARG A 54 -11.33 16.86 -11.60
N GLY A 55 -10.25 17.13 -10.86
CA GLY A 55 -10.02 16.58 -9.51
C GLY A 55 -8.66 15.87 -9.33
N PRO A 56 -8.44 15.22 -8.17
CA PRO A 56 -7.18 14.58 -7.84
C PRO A 56 -6.95 13.28 -8.62
N VAL A 57 -5.69 13.02 -9.00
CA VAL A 57 -5.28 11.82 -9.75
C VAL A 57 -5.44 10.53 -8.94
N PHE A 58 -5.20 10.60 -7.64
CA PHE A 58 -5.23 9.43 -6.75
C PHE A 58 -6.48 9.40 -5.87
N TYR A 59 -7.18 8.27 -5.88
CA TYR A 59 -8.19 7.90 -4.91
C TYR A 59 -7.54 7.25 -3.68
N ARG A 60 -8.05 7.58 -2.48
CA ARG A 60 -7.54 7.08 -1.19
C ARG A 60 -8.58 6.17 -0.55
N GLN A 61 -8.25 4.90 -0.37
CA GLN A 61 -9.11 3.91 0.30
C GLN A 61 -8.52 3.50 1.65
N VAL A 62 -9.28 3.62 2.74
CA VAL A 62 -8.87 3.13 4.07
C VAL A 62 -9.10 1.61 4.14
N ARG A 63 -8.11 0.87 4.65
CA ARG A 63 -8.19 -0.57 4.94
C ARG A 63 -7.53 -0.87 6.28
N VAL A 64 -7.99 -1.92 6.95
CA VAL A 64 -7.36 -2.41 8.18
C VAL A 64 -6.05 -3.11 7.82
N GLY A 65 -4.95 -2.64 8.40
CA GLY A 65 -3.59 -3.10 8.13
C GLY A 65 -3.01 -3.95 9.26
N ARG A 66 -1.68 -3.94 9.37
CA ARG A 66 -0.97 -4.73 10.39
C ARG A 66 -1.40 -4.32 11.80
N TYR A 67 -1.67 -5.31 12.65
CA TYR A 67 -2.08 -5.12 14.04
C TYR A 67 -3.36 -4.30 14.23
N GLY A 68 -4.25 -4.31 13.23
CA GLY A 68 -5.50 -3.56 13.28
C GLY A 68 -5.32 -2.06 13.06
N GLN A 69 -4.14 -1.60 12.65
CA GLN A 69 -3.91 -0.20 12.32
C GLN A 69 -4.42 0.10 10.92
N ASP A 70 -5.23 1.14 10.79
CA ASP A 70 -5.73 1.58 9.50
C ASP A 70 -4.59 2.10 8.61
N PHE A 71 -4.61 1.72 7.34
CA PHE A 71 -3.72 2.22 6.31
C PHE A 71 -4.49 2.70 5.09
N LYS A 72 -3.95 3.73 4.43
CA LYS A 72 -4.55 4.32 3.23
C LYS A 72 -3.86 3.76 2.00
N ILE A 73 -4.64 3.18 1.10
CA ILE A 73 -4.20 2.71 -0.21
C ILE A 73 -4.41 3.83 -1.22
N PHE A 74 -3.38 4.14 -1.98
CA PHE A 74 -3.45 5.05 -3.13
C PHE A 74 -3.69 4.24 -4.41
N LYS A 75 -4.69 4.63 -5.19
CA LYS A 75 -5.00 4.04 -6.50
C LYS A 75 -5.22 5.17 -7.51
N PHE A 76 -4.92 4.95 -8.78
CA PHE A 76 -5.36 5.86 -9.83
C PHE A 76 -6.89 5.91 -9.85
N ARG A 77 -7.43 7.11 -9.98
CA ARG A 77 -8.87 7.32 -10.07
C ARG A 77 -9.37 6.78 -11.41
N THR A 78 -10.36 5.89 -11.37
CA THR A 78 -11.04 5.35 -12.56
C THR A 78 -12.50 5.78 -12.67
N MET A 79 -13.09 6.31 -11.58
CA MET A 79 -14.47 6.82 -11.57
C MET A 79 -14.46 8.35 -11.51
N VAL A 80 -15.40 8.97 -12.22
CA VAL A 80 -15.64 10.43 -12.13
C VAL A 80 -16.07 10.76 -10.70
N GLN A 81 -15.61 11.90 -10.19
CA GLN A 81 -15.88 12.32 -8.80
C GLN A 81 -17.37 12.63 -8.55
N ASP A 82 -18.11 12.95 -9.62
CA ASP A 82 -19.50 13.43 -9.59
C ASP A 82 -20.44 12.47 -10.34
N ALA A 83 -20.42 11.17 -9.99
CA ALA A 83 -21.44 10.23 -10.44
C ALA A 83 -22.72 10.34 -9.61
#